data_AF-A0A5N6BNF4-F1
#
_entry.id   AF-A0A5N6BNF4-F1
#
_cell.length_a   1.000
_cell.length_b   1.000
_cell.length_c   1.000
_cell.angle_alpha   90.00
_cell.angle_beta   90.00
_cell.angle_gamma   90.00
#
_symmetry.space_group_name_H-M   'P 1'
#
loop_
_entity.id
_entity.type
_entity.pdbx_description
1 polymer ?
#
loop_
_entity_poly.entity_id
_entity_poly.type
_entity_poly.pdbx_seq_one_letter_code
_entity_poly.pdbx_strand_id
1 'polypeptide(L)'
;MGGPARAGGHGGRRLRRGRPGPAQPRRQHLSQEHPSRHHLSAPSDPAGSIPAPHLDQGKGTMRTDTSSHSWILSLSDQSKVRLPGTDRARDPAASLEMAGHAGRRAGITRVADITMLDTLGIPTFQAIRPTARTLAVSQGKGVTPDLAKLSAMMEAIELWHAEQPMRPVTTASPREVAGTLGYDVHALPPCTPTLLHDGLPVDWVAAKSLVDGSQALVPRDVVEFTLVRRTGWNPPAFFSSTNGLASGNTQAEAVLHALYEVIERDAVTGFVTGGDRGVRIDPRSLGSPVVDDLCVTMERAGVRLEARSLTSPTGLPCFVARITCDDYPPPFLGFGCHLSSEIALSRALTEAAQARLGYVSGARDDLRPDIQDDLAAKRRPEPAQEAGASISPMHAHESLVDDLEDVVKRAAVAFSYAPLVVNLTREDTGVPVVRVLAPGSRVCPEVF
;
A
#
# COMPACT_ATOMS: atom_id res chain seq x y z
N MET A 1 -2.27 12.92 -68.51
CA MET A 1 -2.54 12.17 -69.74
C MET A 1 -1.70 10.90 -69.74
N GLY A 2 -2.32 9.74 -69.99
CA GLY A 2 -1.70 8.51 -70.50
C GLY A 2 -0.85 7.65 -69.55
N GLY A 3 -1.43 6.56 -69.03
CA GLY A 3 -0.67 5.29 -68.90
C GLY A 3 -0.57 4.59 -70.28
N PRO A 4 0.10 3.42 -70.46
CA PRO A 4 0.20 2.32 -69.48
C PRO A 4 1.50 1.44 -69.52
N ALA A 5 1.49 0.39 -68.68
CA ALA A 5 2.01 -0.99 -68.87
C ALA A 5 3.51 -1.38 -68.71
N ARG A 6 3.77 -2.08 -67.59
CA ARG A 6 4.52 -3.36 -67.35
C ARG A 6 5.73 -3.76 -68.23
N ALA A 7 6.86 -4.10 -67.60
CA ALA A 7 7.30 -5.50 -67.33
C ALA A 7 8.79 -5.62 -66.85
N GLY A 8 9.05 -6.60 -65.98
CA GLY A 8 10.38 -7.18 -65.66
C GLY A 8 11.17 -6.42 -64.58
N GLY A 9 11.62 -6.99 -63.45
CA GLY A 9 11.80 -8.37 -63.03
C GLY A 9 13.24 -8.52 -62.50
N HIS A 10 13.44 -8.60 -61.19
CA HIS A 10 14.55 -9.36 -60.59
C HIS A 10 14.36 -9.54 -59.08
N GLY A 11 14.38 -10.81 -58.68
CA GLY A 11 14.21 -11.26 -57.31
C GLY A 11 15.49 -11.12 -56.49
N GLY A 12 15.32 -10.78 -55.23
CA GLY A 12 16.35 -10.81 -54.21
C GLY A 12 15.76 -11.24 -52.88
N ARG A 13 15.63 -12.56 -52.67
CA ARG A 13 15.34 -13.15 -51.35
C ARG A 13 16.50 -12.83 -50.41
N ARG A 14 16.31 -11.93 -49.44
CA ARG A 14 17.19 -11.84 -48.26
C ARG A 14 16.62 -12.71 -47.13
N LEU A 15 17.28 -13.85 -46.96
CA LEU A 15 17.18 -14.74 -45.81
C LEU A 15 17.51 -13.97 -44.51
N ARG A 16 16.55 -13.82 -43.60
CA ARG A 16 16.82 -13.42 -42.22
C ARG A 16 17.41 -14.62 -41.48
N ARG A 17 18.72 -14.57 -41.22
CA ARG A 17 19.41 -15.50 -40.30
C ARG A 17 18.92 -15.24 -38.88
N GLY A 18 18.29 -16.24 -38.27
CA GLY A 18 17.95 -16.26 -36.85
C GLY A 18 19.21 -16.31 -35.98
N ARG A 19 19.22 -15.54 -34.90
CA ARG A 19 20.20 -15.66 -33.82
C ARG A 19 19.73 -16.77 -32.86
N PRO A 20 20.60 -17.71 -32.45
CA PRO A 20 20.25 -18.73 -31.47
C PRO A 20 20.21 -18.13 -30.06
N GLY A 21 19.15 -18.43 -29.31
CA GLY A 21 19.01 -18.06 -27.89
C GLY A 21 19.88 -18.96 -26.98
N PRO A 22 20.22 -18.50 -25.78
CA PRO A 22 21.07 -19.25 -24.86
C PRO A 22 20.31 -20.44 -24.24
N ALA A 23 20.99 -21.59 -24.22
CA ALA A 23 20.53 -22.85 -23.68
C ALA A 23 20.42 -22.83 -22.15
N GLN A 24 19.27 -23.26 -21.62
CA GLN A 24 19.09 -23.57 -20.21
C GLN A 24 19.67 -24.96 -19.89
N PRO A 25 20.47 -25.12 -18.82
CA PRO A 25 20.93 -26.44 -18.39
C PRO A 25 19.83 -27.17 -17.61
N ARG A 26 19.51 -28.38 -18.09
CA ARG A 26 18.68 -29.39 -17.43
C ARG A 26 19.27 -29.74 -16.06
N ARG A 27 18.52 -29.52 -14.97
CA ARG A 27 18.81 -30.15 -13.67
C ARG A 27 18.20 -31.55 -13.63
N GLN A 28 19.05 -32.53 -13.39
CA GLN A 28 18.72 -33.93 -13.19
C GLN A 28 18.04 -34.13 -11.83
N HIS A 29 16.98 -34.93 -11.82
CA HIS A 29 16.38 -35.50 -10.62
C HIS A 29 17.39 -36.42 -9.93
N LEU A 30 17.70 -36.11 -8.67
CA LEU A 30 18.29 -37.05 -7.72
C LEU A 30 17.37 -37.13 -6.52
N SER A 31 16.63 -38.23 -6.47
CA SER A 31 15.88 -38.72 -5.32
C SER A 31 16.87 -39.03 -4.19
N GLN A 32 16.65 -38.47 -3.00
CA GLN A 32 17.26 -38.98 -1.77
C GLN A 32 16.18 -39.28 -0.75
N GLU A 33 16.18 -40.54 -0.36
CA GLU A 33 15.30 -41.20 0.59
C GLU A 33 15.49 -40.63 2.01
N HIS A 34 14.38 -40.45 2.73
CA HIS A 34 14.36 -40.23 4.18
C HIS A 34 14.13 -41.57 4.89
N PRO A 35 14.97 -41.97 5.86
CA PRO A 35 14.64 -43.08 6.73
C PRO A 35 13.83 -42.62 7.95
N SER A 36 12.61 -43.12 8.02
CA SER A 36 11.69 -43.11 9.16
C SER A 36 12.31 -43.73 10.41
N ARG A 37 12.15 -43.12 11.59
CA ARG A 37 12.25 -43.82 12.88
C ARG A 37 11.27 -43.29 13.93
N HIS A 38 10.33 -44.17 14.25
CA HIS A 38 9.81 -44.55 15.58
C HIS A 38 9.11 -43.51 16.46
N HIS A 39 7.77 -43.58 16.39
CA HIS A 39 6.87 -43.40 17.52
C HIS A 39 7.13 -44.42 18.63
N LEU A 40 7.18 -43.95 19.87
CA LEU A 40 6.94 -44.74 21.08
C LEU A 40 5.86 -44.02 21.89
N SER A 41 4.80 -44.76 22.20
CA SER A 41 3.63 -44.32 22.95
C SER A 41 3.64 -44.90 24.37
N ALA A 42 2.97 -44.15 25.26
CA ALA A 42 2.28 -44.56 26.50
C ALA A 42 3.14 -44.74 27.79
N PRO A 43 2.56 -44.59 29.00
CA PRO A 43 1.13 -44.53 29.32
C PRO A 43 0.64 -43.38 30.22
N SER A 44 -0.67 -43.24 30.17
CA SER A 44 -1.62 -42.56 31.05
C SER A 44 -1.70 -43.19 32.45
N ASP A 45 -2.03 -42.38 33.47
CA ASP A 45 -3.03 -42.75 34.47
C ASP A 45 -3.64 -41.53 35.21
N PRO A 46 -4.85 -41.67 35.80
CA PRO A 46 -5.78 -40.58 36.10
C PRO A 46 -5.89 -40.27 37.60
N ALA A 47 -6.40 -39.09 37.96
CA ALA A 47 -7.33 -38.87 39.09
C ALA A 47 -7.61 -37.37 39.31
N GLY A 48 -8.86 -37.04 39.66
CA GLY A 48 -9.12 -35.91 40.56
C GLY A 48 -10.14 -34.85 40.10
N SER A 49 -11.40 -35.24 39.96
CA SER A 49 -12.56 -34.35 39.91
C SER A 49 -13.05 -34.01 41.33
N ILE A 50 -13.08 -32.72 41.73
CA ILE A 50 -13.86 -32.19 42.88
C ILE A 50 -14.29 -30.73 42.57
N PRO A 51 -15.51 -30.27 42.97
CA PRO A 51 -16.26 -29.22 42.27
C PRO A 51 -16.09 -27.79 42.82
N ALA A 52 -16.57 -26.83 42.03
CA ALA A 52 -16.57 -25.39 42.25
C ALA A 52 -17.37 -24.91 43.48
N PRO A 53 -17.13 -23.65 43.90
CA PRO A 53 -18.19 -22.80 44.37
C PRO A 53 -18.31 -21.52 43.51
N HIS A 54 -19.56 -21.26 43.10
CA HIS A 54 -20.02 -19.96 42.61
C HIS A 54 -19.78 -18.87 43.66
N LEU A 55 -19.14 -17.77 43.26
CA LEU A 55 -19.15 -16.49 43.97
C LEU A 55 -19.15 -15.34 42.95
N ASP A 56 -20.38 -14.83 42.75
CA ASP A 56 -20.77 -13.43 42.61
C ASP A 56 -19.78 -12.44 41.95
N GLN A 57 -20.03 -12.12 40.68
CA GLN A 57 -19.33 -11.06 39.95
C GLN A 57 -19.96 -9.70 40.25
N GLY A 58 -19.28 -8.94 41.10
CA GLY A 58 -19.51 -7.50 41.26
C GLY A 58 -18.22 -6.82 41.69
N LYS A 59 -17.42 -6.38 40.71
CA LYS A 59 -16.46 -5.26 40.80
C LYS A 59 -15.71 -5.09 39.48
N GLY A 60 -15.88 -3.92 38.88
CA GLY A 60 -15.11 -3.50 37.71
C GLY A 60 -13.62 -3.50 38.04
N THR A 61 -12.87 -4.38 37.37
CA THR A 61 -11.43 -4.32 37.29
C THR A 61 -11.07 -3.34 36.19
N MET A 62 -10.58 -2.15 36.59
CA MET A 62 -9.73 -1.33 35.73
C MET A 62 -8.59 -2.23 35.23
N ARG A 63 -8.59 -2.56 33.94
CA ARG A 63 -7.42 -3.09 33.25
C ARG A 63 -6.32 -2.03 33.33
N THR A 64 -5.33 -2.24 34.19
CA THR A 64 -4.02 -1.60 34.05
C THR A 64 -3.25 -2.38 32.99
N ASP A 65 -3.65 -2.23 31.74
CA ASP A 65 -2.92 -2.76 30.58
C ASP A 65 -2.02 -1.63 30.08
N THR A 66 -0.75 -1.63 30.49
CA THR A 66 0.26 -0.78 29.86
C THR A 66 0.54 -1.35 28.48
N SER A 67 -0.32 -1.00 27.50
CA SER A 67 -0.10 -1.30 26.09
C SER A 67 1.32 -0.90 25.69
N SER A 68 2.01 -1.78 24.96
CA SER A 68 3.37 -1.54 24.45
C SER A 68 3.44 -0.30 23.53
N HIS A 69 2.29 0.21 23.09
CA HIS A 69 2.13 1.39 22.26
C HIS A 69 1.71 2.65 23.04
N SER A 70 1.68 2.63 24.37
CA SER A 70 1.26 3.80 25.19
C SER A 70 1.95 5.13 24.84
N TRP A 71 3.14 5.07 24.24
CA TRP A 71 3.91 6.23 23.79
C TRP A 71 3.41 6.88 22.48
N ILE A 72 2.59 6.19 21.67
CA ILE A 72 2.01 6.69 20.40
C ILE A 72 0.49 6.89 20.46
N LEU A 73 -0.16 6.27 21.44
CA LEU A 73 -1.61 6.31 21.62
C LEU A 73 -2.10 7.62 22.23
N SER A 74 -3.32 8.01 21.84
CA SER A 74 -4.09 9.12 22.40
C SER A 74 -5.45 8.63 22.92
N LEU A 75 -6.14 9.45 23.71
CA LEU A 75 -7.48 9.11 24.20
C LEU A 75 -8.50 8.89 23.07
N SER A 76 -8.34 9.57 21.92
CA SER A 76 -9.22 9.37 20.76
C SER A 76 -9.07 8.01 20.09
N ASP A 77 -8.00 7.26 20.38
CA ASP A 77 -7.74 5.95 19.74
C ASP A 77 -8.48 4.78 20.42
N GLN A 78 -9.11 5.05 21.57
CA GLN A 78 -9.89 4.05 22.35
C GLN A 78 -11.24 3.70 21.70
N SER A 79 -11.60 4.36 20.61
CA SER A 79 -12.83 4.11 19.85
C SER A 79 -12.63 4.49 18.38
N LYS A 80 -13.63 4.19 17.54
CA LYS A 80 -13.64 4.55 16.12
C LYS A 80 -14.93 5.27 15.76
N VAL A 81 -14.80 6.27 14.91
CA VAL A 81 -15.88 6.78 14.06
C VAL A 81 -15.88 5.92 12.80
N ARG A 82 -16.92 5.08 12.67
CA ARG A 82 -17.15 4.23 11.51
C ARG A 82 -17.84 5.02 10.42
N LEU A 83 -17.21 5.12 9.26
CA LEU A 83 -17.69 5.88 8.11
C LEU A 83 -17.76 4.92 6.91
N PRO A 84 -18.59 5.21 5.88
CA PRO A 84 -18.66 4.38 4.69
C PRO A 84 -17.28 4.20 4.05
N GLY A 85 -16.78 2.96 4.06
CA GLY A 85 -15.47 2.59 3.50
C GLY A 85 -14.26 3.07 4.29
N THR A 86 -14.39 3.52 5.55
CA THR A 86 -13.23 3.90 6.37
C THR A 86 -13.51 4.02 7.87
N ASP A 87 -12.50 3.76 8.70
CA ASP A 87 -12.51 4.04 10.14
C ASP A 87 -11.57 5.20 10.51
N ARG A 88 -11.99 6.06 11.45
CA ARG A 88 -11.24 7.26 11.88
C ARG A 88 -11.35 7.48 13.39
N ALA A 89 -10.39 8.21 13.96
CA ALA A 89 -10.40 8.61 15.37
C ALA A 89 -11.35 9.79 15.66
N ARG A 90 -11.76 10.53 14.61
CA ARG A 90 -12.57 11.75 14.71
C ARG A 90 -13.55 11.89 13.55
N ASP A 91 -14.53 12.77 13.73
CA ASP A 91 -15.52 13.13 12.71
C ASP A 91 -14.88 13.84 11.50
N PRO A 92 -15.35 13.56 10.26
CA PRO A 92 -14.82 14.17 9.04
C PRO A 92 -14.77 15.70 9.05
N ALA A 93 -15.73 16.38 9.68
CA ALA A 93 -15.74 17.85 9.73
C ALA A 93 -14.54 18.41 10.50
N ALA A 94 -14.21 17.78 11.64
CA ALA A 94 -13.03 18.15 12.43
C ALA A 94 -11.73 17.84 11.69
N SER A 95 -11.68 16.70 10.99
CA SER A 95 -10.54 16.35 10.13
C SER A 95 -10.35 17.35 8.99
N LEU A 96 -11.45 17.81 8.38
CA LEU A 96 -11.41 18.78 7.28
C LEU A 96 -10.94 20.16 7.76
N GLU A 97 -11.32 20.59 8.96
CA GLU A 97 -10.81 21.83 9.56
C GLU A 97 -9.29 21.74 9.79
N MET A 98 -8.82 20.65 10.39
CA MET A 98 -7.40 20.38 10.61
C MET A 98 -6.62 20.38 9.29
N ALA A 99 -7.11 19.64 8.29
CA ALA A 99 -6.51 19.57 6.96
C ALA A 99 -6.55 20.95 6.26
N GLY A 100 -7.60 21.74 6.46
CA GLY A 100 -7.71 23.10 5.92
C GLY A 100 -6.65 24.06 6.50
N HIS A 101 -6.35 23.94 7.79
CA HIS A 101 -5.27 24.71 8.42
C HIS A 101 -3.90 24.31 7.90
N ALA A 102 -3.59 23.01 7.93
CA ALA A 102 -2.31 22.47 7.47
C ALA A 102 -2.10 22.69 5.96
N GLY A 103 -3.15 22.56 5.17
CA GLY A 103 -3.13 22.71 3.71
C GLY A 103 -2.62 24.07 3.25
N ARG A 104 -2.95 25.15 3.98
CA ARG A 104 -2.41 26.49 3.67
C ARG A 104 -0.89 26.53 3.80
N ARG A 105 -0.34 25.88 4.82
CA ARG A 105 1.12 25.83 5.04
C ARG A 105 1.81 24.83 4.12
N ALA A 106 1.11 23.77 3.74
CA ALA A 106 1.56 22.84 2.71
C ALA A 106 1.56 23.45 1.29
N GLY A 107 0.95 24.63 1.11
CA GLY A 107 0.87 25.31 -0.18
C GLY A 107 -0.23 24.75 -1.10
N ILE A 108 -1.28 24.16 -0.53
CA ILE A 108 -2.48 23.77 -1.29
C ILE A 108 -3.20 25.05 -1.73
N THR A 109 -3.22 25.28 -3.03
CA THR A 109 -3.82 26.47 -3.64
C THR A 109 -5.25 26.23 -4.11
N ARG A 110 -5.59 24.97 -4.40
CA ARG A 110 -6.91 24.56 -4.88
C ARG A 110 -7.19 23.12 -4.48
N VAL A 111 -8.45 22.86 -4.14
CA VAL A 111 -9.01 21.51 -4.00
C VAL A 111 -10.22 21.44 -4.94
N ALA A 112 -10.18 20.57 -5.94
CA ALA A 112 -11.18 20.49 -7.00
C ALA A 112 -11.90 19.14 -6.98
N ASP A 113 -13.22 19.17 -7.08
CA ASP A 113 -14.01 17.99 -7.42
C ASP A 113 -13.87 17.73 -8.92
N ILE A 114 -13.39 16.54 -9.28
CA ILE A 114 -13.23 16.12 -10.67
C ILE A 114 -14.19 14.99 -11.05
N THR A 115 -15.10 14.60 -10.15
CA THR A 115 -15.98 13.43 -10.28
C THR A 115 -16.72 13.40 -11.62
N MET A 116 -17.21 14.57 -12.06
CA MET A 116 -18.01 14.71 -13.27
C MET A 116 -17.20 14.81 -14.57
N LEU A 117 -15.88 14.66 -14.51
CA LEU A 117 -15.08 14.44 -15.72
C LEU A 117 -15.18 12.99 -16.21
N ASP A 118 -15.64 12.05 -15.37
CA ASP A 118 -15.95 10.67 -15.74
C ASP A 118 -17.46 10.40 -15.75
N THR A 119 -17.84 9.28 -16.35
CA THR A 119 -19.21 8.74 -16.30
C THR A 119 -19.46 7.83 -15.10
N LEU A 120 -18.40 7.44 -14.36
CA LEU A 120 -18.50 6.57 -13.20
C LEU A 120 -19.30 7.18 -12.04
N GLY A 121 -19.14 8.48 -11.78
CA GLY A 121 -19.82 9.15 -10.65
C GLY A 121 -19.30 8.78 -9.25
N ILE A 122 -18.15 8.11 -9.15
CA ILE A 122 -17.50 7.81 -7.87
C ILE A 122 -16.68 9.04 -7.41
N PRO A 123 -16.91 9.57 -6.18
CA PRO A 123 -16.29 10.81 -5.75
C PRO A 123 -14.76 10.79 -5.82
N THR A 124 -14.21 11.75 -6.58
CA THR A 124 -12.77 11.92 -6.75
C THR A 124 -12.40 13.40 -6.73
N PHE A 125 -11.38 13.75 -5.96
CA PHE A 125 -10.90 15.12 -5.77
C PHE A 125 -9.42 15.24 -6.10
N GLN A 126 -8.98 16.47 -6.37
CA GLN A 126 -7.56 16.82 -6.55
C GLN A 126 -7.17 17.95 -5.62
N ALA A 127 -6.06 17.82 -4.91
CA ALA A 127 -5.42 18.91 -4.17
C ALA A 127 -4.15 19.35 -4.90
N ILE A 128 -4.02 20.65 -5.14
CA ILE A 128 -2.98 21.21 -6.03
C ILE A 128 -1.99 22.04 -5.23
N ARG A 129 -0.72 21.62 -5.27
CA ARG A 129 0.46 22.27 -4.68
C ARG A 129 1.44 22.66 -5.80
N PRO A 130 1.33 23.85 -6.41
CA PRO A 130 2.13 24.24 -7.58
C PRO A 130 3.65 24.24 -7.34
N THR A 131 4.09 24.39 -6.09
CA THR A 131 5.50 24.41 -5.70
C THR A 131 5.95 23.11 -5.05
N ALA A 132 5.21 22.00 -5.23
CA ALA A 132 5.60 20.70 -4.71
C ALA A 132 6.94 20.26 -5.31
N ARG A 133 7.77 19.61 -4.48
CA ARG A 133 9.02 18.96 -4.92
C ARG A 133 8.78 17.52 -5.39
N THR A 134 7.55 17.05 -5.30
CA THR A 134 7.06 15.74 -5.76
C THR A 134 6.09 15.95 -6.94
N LEU A 135 4.85 15.48 -6.83
CA LEU A 135 3.79 15.75 -7.81
C LEU A 135 3.04 17.02 -7.40
N ALA A 136 2.69 17.86 -8.36
CA ALA A 136 1.90 19.08 -8.11
C ALA A 136 0.44 18.78 -7.77
N VAL A 137 -0.05 17.59 -8.11
CA VAL A 137 -1.44 17.17 -7.93
C VAL A 137 -1.52 15.86 -7.14
N SER A 138 -2.10 15.91 -5.95
CA SER A 138 -2.50 14.74 -5.17
C SER A 138 -3.97 14.41 -5.44
N GLN A 139 -4.30 13.12 -5.49
CA GLN A 139 -5.67 12.68 -5.75
C GLN A 139 -6.33 12.22 -4.45
N GLY A 140 -7.64 12.31 -4.38
CA GLY A 140 -8.41 11.82 -3.24
C GLY A 140 -9.60 11.01 -3.69
N LYS A 141 -9.90 9.98 -2.92
CA LYS A 141 -10.91 8.97 -3.21
C LYS A 141 -11.70 8.68 -1.96
N GLY A 142 -12.99 8.37 -2.12
CA GLY A 142 -13.87 8.08 -1.01
C GLY A 142 -15.28 7.74 -1.48
N VAL A 143 -16.06 7.12 -0.59
CA VAL A 143 -17.46 6.78 -0.86
C VAL A 143 -18.34 8.03 -0.89
N THR A 144 -17.94 9.09 -0.18
CA THR A 144 -18.63 10.39 -0.17
C THR A 144 -17.71 11.51 -0.67
N PRO A 145 -18.27 12.63 -1.17
CA PRO A 145 -17.47 13.78 -1.59
C PRO A 145 -16.56 14.34 -0.50
N ASP A 146 -17.03 14.45 0.75
CA ASP A 146 -16.23 14.99 1.85
C ASP A 146 -15.04 14.08 2.19
N LEU A 147 -15.22 12.76 2.14
CA LEU A 147 -14.14 11.80 2.36
C LEU A 147 -13.12 11.82 1.22
N ALA A 148 -13.57 11.91 -0.03
CA ALA A 148 -12.68 12.03 -1.18
C ALA A 148 -11.89 13.35 -1.15
N LYS A 149 -12.54 14.46 -0.81
CA LYS A 149 -11.91 15.78 -0.62
C LYS A 149 -10.85 15.73 0.48
N LEU A 150 -11.20 15.19 1.64
CA LEU A 150 -10.28 15.04 2.77
C LEU A 150 -9.08 14.17 2.37
N SER A 151 -9.32 13.05 1.68
CA SER A 151 -8.24 12.18 1.17
C SER A 151 -7.25 12.95 0.29
N ALA A 152 -7.73 13.80 -0.63
CA ALA A 152 -6.85 14.57 -1.52
C ALA A 152 -5.97 15.55 -0.72
N MET A 153 -6.58 16.21 0.26
CA MET A 153 -5.87 17.18 1.10
C MET A 153 -4.82 16.50 1.99
N MET A 154 -5.17 15.37 2.61
CA MET A 154 -4.28 14.62 3.49
C MET A 154 -3.09 14.04 2.72
N GLU A 155 -3.30 13.48 1.53
CA GLU A 155 -2.21 13.01 0.65
C GLU A 155 -1.26 14.16 0.26
N ALA A 156 -1.80 15.34 -0.07
CA ALA A 156 -0.98 16.52 -0.38
C ALA A 156 -0.16 17.01 0.84
N ILE A 157 -0.72 16.91 2.05
CA ILE A 157 -0.06 17.25 3.31
C ILE A 157 1.04 16.22 3.64
N GLU A 158 0.79 14.94 3.43
CA GLU A 158 1.78 13.85 3.60
C GLU A 158 3.02 14.10 2.74
N LEU A 159 2.81 14.31 1.43
CA LEU A 159 3.88 14.60 0.50
C LEU A 159 4.67 15.84 0.92
N TRP A 160 3.98 16.89 1.38
CA TRP A 160 4.66 18.10 1.85
C TRP A 160 5.62 17.79 3.01
N HIS A 161 5.24 16.91 3.95
CA HIS A 161 6.11 16.52 5.06
C HIS A 161 7.32 15.72 4.59
N ALA A 162 7.14 14.79 3.63
CA ALA A 162 8.24 14.01 3.05
C ALA A 162 9.23 14.85 2.24
N GLU A 163 8.80 16.01 1.74
CA GLU A 163 9.63 16.98 1.01
C GLU A 163 10.48 17.88 1.92
N GLN A 164 10.20 17.91 3.23
CA GLN A 164 10.89 18.81 4.15
C GLN A 164 12.33 18.32 4.45
N PRO A 165 13.32 19.23 4.55
CA PRO A 165 14.67 18.86 4.91
C PRO A 165 14.74 18.12 6.25
N MET A 166 15.44 17.00 6.28
CA MET A 166 15.68 16.21 7.48
C MET A 166 17.15 16.25 7.86
N ARG A 167 17.45 16.53 9.13
CA ARG A 167 18.82 16.47 9.65
C ARG A 167 19.12 15.04 10.10
N PRO A 168 20.21 14.42 9.62
CA PRO A 168 20.62 13.13 10.15
C PRO A 168 21.04 13.27 11.61
N VAL A 169 20.78 12.22 12.39
CA VAL A 169 21.31 12.06 13.76
C VAL A 169 22.79 11.70 13.68
N THR A 170 23.18 10.91 12.68
CA THR A 170 24.56 10.53 12.40
C THR A 170 24.76 10.18 10.93
N THR A 171 25.99 10.30 10.44
CA THR A 171 26.42 9.77 9.14
C THR A 171 27.47 8.70 9.41
N ALA A 172 27.12 7.45 9.14
CA ALA A 172 27.94 6.28 9.46
C ALA A 172 27.65 5.14 8.49
N SER A 173 28.56 4.19 8.39
CA SER A 173 28.35 2.99 7.59
C SER A 173 27.41 1.99 8.26
N PRO A 174 26.69 1.13 7.50
CA PRO A 174 25.83 0.10 8.10
C PRO A 174 26.53 -0.77 9.13
N ARG A 175 27.81 -1.08 8.93
CA ARG A 175 28.63 -1.84 9.89
C ARG A 175 28.75 -1.14 11.24
N GLU A 176 28.92 0.17 11.24
CA GLU A 176 29.14 0.95 12.47
C GLU A 176 27.86 1.07 13.31
N VAL A 177 26.69 1.04 12.67
CA VAL A 177 25.39 1.19 13.35
C VAL A 177 24.63 -0.12 13.53
N ALA A 178 25.14 -1.25 13.01
CA ALA A 178 24.44 -2.55 12.99
C ALA A 178 23.83 -2.96 14.34
N GLY A 179 24.53 -2.71 15.45
CA GLY A 179 24.04 -3.01 16.80
C GLY A 179 22.86 -2.16 17.29
N THR A 180 22.51 -1.10 16.57
CA THR A 180 21.43 -0.15 16.91
C THR A 180 20.23 -0.23 15.97
N LEU A 181 20.32 -0.99 14.87
CA LEU A 181 19.26 -1.06 13.87
C LEU A 181 18.08 -1.90 14.36
N GLY A 182 18.36 -3.08 14.93
CA GLY A 182 17.31 -4.08 15.23
C GLY A 182 16.77 -4.80 14.00
N TYR A 183 17.37 -4.58 12.82
CA TYR A 183 17.05 -5.24 11.56
C TYR A 183 18.28 -5.31 10.64
N ASP A 184 18.23 -6.15 9.59
CA ASP A 184 19.22 -6.16 8.52
C ASP A 184 18.94 -5.02 7.52
N VAL A 185 19.91 -4.13 7.31
CA VAL A 185 19.78 -3.00 6.36
C VAL A 185 19.42 -3.47 4.94
N HIS A 186 19.84 -4.67 4.54
CA HIS A 186 19.55 -5.25 3.22
C HIS A 186 18.12 -5.79 3.10
N ALA A 187 17.38 -5.86 4.21
CA ALA A 187 15.95 -6.15 4.22
C ALA A 187 15.11 -4.91 3.82
N LEU A 188 15.72 -3.73 3.69
CA LEU A 188 15.08 -2.57 3.06
C LEU A 188 15.24 -2.65 1.53
N PRO A 189 14.26 -2.18 0.74
CA PRO A 189 14.34 -2.19 -0.72
C PRO A 189 15.53 -1.37 -1.24
N PRO A 190 16.54 -2.00 -1.87
CA PRO A 190 17.69 -1.28 -2.41
C PRO A 190 17.33 -0.60 -3.74
N CYS A 191 18.10 0.43 -4.12
CA CYS A 191 18.05 0.93 -5.49
C CYS A 191 18.57 -0.17 -6.45
N THR A 192 18.11 -0.19 -7.71
CA THR A 192 18.61 -1.15 -8.72
C THR A 192 19.21 -0.37 -9.90
N PRO A 193 20.52 -0.52 -10.20
CA PRO A 193 21.52 -1.29 -9.46
C PRO A 193 21.85 -0.66 -8.09
N THR A 194 22.25 -1.48 -7.12
CA THR A 194 22.59 -1.00 -5.76
C THR A 194 24.09 -0.77 -5.60
N LEU A 195 24.45 0.30 -4.89
CA LEU A 195 25.80 0.51 -4.33
C LEU A 195 25.86 0.29 -2.82
N LEU A 196 24.79 -0.22 -2.20
CA LEU A 196 24.77 -0.47 -0.76
C LEU A 196 25.80 -1.55 -0.41
N HIS A 197 26.71 -1.21 0.49
CA HIS A 197 27.64 -2.15 1.14
C HIS A 197 27.89 -1.70 2.58
N ASP A 198 28.39 -2.60 3.41
CA ASP A 198 28.59 -2.39 4.86
C ASP A 198 29.46 -1.19 5.26
N GLY A 199 30.26 -0.68 4.33
CA GLY A 199 31.18 0.44 4.53
C GLY A 199 30.72 1.75 3.90
N LEU A 200 29.55 1.77 3.23
CA LEU A 200 29.03 2.95 2.57
C LEU A 200 28.55 3.94 3.62
N PRO A 201 29.08 5.18 3.71
CA PRO A 201 28.53 6.17 4.63
C PRO A 201 27.08 6.50 4.25
N VAL A 202 26.17 6.33 5.21
CA VAL A 202 24.73 6.58 5.06
C VAL A 202 24.31 7.61 6.12
N ASP A 203 23.41 8.52 5.74
CA ASP A 203 22.75 9.43 6.67
C ASP A 203 21.64 8.69 7.40
N TRP A 204 21.67 8.68 8.73
CA TRP A 204 20.70 7.96 9.56
C TRP A 204 19.81 8.92 10.34
N VAL A 205 18.55 8.56 10.49
CA VAL A 205 17.55 9.34 11.23
C VAL A 205 16.89 8.46 12.29
N ALA A 206 16.43 9.08 13.37
CA ALA A 206 15.83 8.36 14.48
C ALA A 206 14.49 7.73 14.08
N ALA A 207 14.29 6.47 14.46
CA ALA A 207 13.05 5.75 14.35
C ALA A 207 12.74 5.06 15.69
N LYS A 208 11.51 4.55 15.82
CA LYS A 208 11.13 3.68 16.93
C LYS A 208 10.58 2.37 16.40
N SER A 209 10.92 1.27 17.06
CA SER A 209 10.24 0.00 16.91
C SER A 209 8.78 0.15 17.34
N LEU A 210 7.86 -0.27 16.47
CA LEU A 210 6.45 -0.32 16.80
C LEU A 210 6.13 -1.45 17.77
N VAL A 211 6.95 -2.50 17.87
CA VAL A 211 6.68 -3.64 18.77
C VAL A 211 6.81 -3.24 20.25
N ASP A 212 7.85 -2.48 20.60
CA ASP A 212 8.24 -2.22 21.99
C ASP A 212 8.65 -0.76 22.28
N GLY A 213 8.61 0.12 21.27
CA GLY A 213 9.01 1.53 21.42
C GLY A 213 10.51 1.77 21.53
N SER A 214 11.34 0.73 21.36
CA SER A 214 12.81 0.87 21.39
C SER A 214 13.32 1.78 20.28
N GLN A 215 14.43 2.47 20.55
CA GLN A 215 15.06 3.38 19.58
C GLN A 215 15.77 2.57 18.49
N ALA A 216 15.61 3.01 17.25
CA ALA A 216 16.30 2.47 16.09
C ALA A 216 16.81 3.61 15.20
N LEU A 217 17.63 3.26 14.22
CA LEU A 217 18.04 4.16 13.14
C LEU A 217 17.54 3.62 11.80
N VAL A 218 17.14 4.51 10.90
CA VAL A 218 16.82 4.17 9.52
C VAL A 218 17.52 5.11 8.55
N PRO A 219 17.84 4.68 7.31
CA PRO A 219 18.44 5.56 6.32
C PRO A 219 17.51 6.75 6.00
N ARG A 220 18.05 7.97 5.95
CA ARG A 220 17.30 9.18 5.57
C ARG A 220 16.64 9.02 4.20
N ASP A 221 17.33 8.38 3.26
CA ASP A 221 16.88 8.15 1.87
C ASP A 221 15.60 7.30 1.74
N VAL A 222 15.25 6.49 2.76
CA VAL A 222 13.98 5.73 2.77
C VAL A 222 12.84 6.46 3.48
N VAL A 223 13.11 7.65 4.03
CA VAL A 223 12.14 8.47 4.75
C VAL A 223 11.74 9.70 3.97
N GLU A 224 12.72 10.39 3.37
CA GLU A 224 12.45 11.53 2.51
C GLU A 224 11.95 11.10 1.12
N PHE A 225 11.17 11.98 0.50
CA PHE A 225 10.73 11.79 -0.87
C PHE A 225 10.74 13.11 -1.64
N THR A 226 11.37 13.09 -2.82
CA THR A 226 11.47 14.24 -3.70
C THR A 226 11.71 13.76 -5.13
N LEU A 227 11.03 14.37 -6.09
CA LEU A 227 11.25 14.16 -7.53
C LEU A 227 12.23 15.19 -8.13
N VAL A 228 12.67 16.17 -7.33
CA VAL A 228 13.74 17.09 -7.73
C VAL A 228 15.02 16.29 -8.02
N ARG A 229 15.63 16.55 -9.19
CA ARG A 229 16.88 15.91 -9.61
C ARG A 229 17.95 16.05 -8.53
N ARG A 230 18.55 14.93 -8.13
CA ARG A 230 19.76 14.92 -7.30
C ARG A 230 20.89 15.57 -8.10
N THR A 231 21.57 16.53 -7.48
CA THR A 231 22.72 17.25 -8.06
C THR A 231 24.06 16.77 -7.52
N GLY A 232 24.05 15.87 -6.52
CA GLY A 232 25.24 15.27 -5.94
C GLY A 232 25.76 14.05 -6.72
N TRP A 233 27.03 13.72 -6.50
CA TRP A 233 27.72 12.59 -7.14
C TRP A 233 27.45 11.23 -6.47
N ASN A 234 26.73 11.22 -5.34
CA ASN A 234 26.41 9.99 -4.61
C ASN A 234 25.09 9.40 -5.13
N PRO A 235 25.12 8.21 -5.77
CA PRO A 235 23.89 7.55 -6.19
C PRO A 235 23.09 7.06 -4.98
N PRO A 236 21.75 6.97 -5.08
CA PRO A 236 20.90 6.47 -4.01
C PRO A 236 21.21 5.00 -3.70
N ALA A 237 21.34 4.66 -2.42
CA ALA A 237 21.52 3.27 -1.98
C ALA A 237 20.19 2.51 -1.91
N PHE A 238 19.09 3.22 -1.65
CA PHE A 238 17.77 2.65 -1.42
C PHE A 238 16.76 3.13 -2.47
N PHE A 239 15.72 2.33 -2.68
CA PHE A 239 14.60 2.72 -3.50
C PHE A 239 13.78 3.79 -2.77
N SER A 240 13.53 4.92 -3.44
CA SER A 240 12.74 6.02 -2.90
C SER A 240 11.31 5.95 -3.43
N SER A 241 10.34 5.93 -2.52
CA SER A 241 8.91 5.89 -2.84
C SER A 241 8.10 6.50 -1.70
N THR A 242 6.81 6.67 -1.90
CA THR A 242 5.87 7.10 -0.85
C THR A 242 5.37 5.94 0.02
N ASN A 243 5.76 4.69 -0.25
CA ASN A 243 5.28 3.52 0.49
C ASN A 243 5.43 3.67 2.01
N GLY A 244 4.31 3.55 2.73
CA GLY A 244 4.27 3.68 4.20
C GLY A 244 4.38 5.12 4.70
N LEU A 245 4.24 6.13 3.84
CA LEU A 245 3.99 7.51 4.26
C LEU A 245 2.48 7.66 4.47
N ALA A 246 2.07 8.09 5.65
CA ALA A 246 0.65 8.37 5.89
C ALA A 246 0.46 9.46 6.94
N SER A 247 -0.69 10.11 6.85
CA SER A 247 -1.22 11.04 7.84
C SER A 247 -2.48 10.47 8.49
N GLY A 248 -2.89 11.07 9.59
CA GLY A 248 -4.10 10.67 10.30
C GLY A 248 -4.54 11.71 11.31
N ASN A 249 -5.71 11.50 11.92
CA ASN A 249 -6.19 12.35 13.00
C ASN A 249 -5.36 12.21 14.29
N THR A 250 -4.68 11.09 14.44
CA THR A 250 -3.76 10.75 15.54
C THR A 250 -2.51 10.08 14.97
N GLN A 251 -1.44 9.99 15.74
CA GLN A 251 -0.24 9.25 15.29
C GLN A 251 -0.54 7.75 15.14
N ALA A 252 -1.38 7.17 16.00
CA ALA A 252 -1.81 5.78 15.88
C ALA A 252 -2.59 5.52 14.58
N GLU A 253 -3.53 6.40 14.23
CA GLU A 253 -4.27 6.32 12.96
C GLU A 253 -3.32 6.40 11.75
N ALA A 254 -2.37 7.35 11.78
CA ALA A 254 -1.38 7.52 10.72
C ALA A 254 -0.49 6.27 10.57
N VAL A 255 -0.02 5.68 11.69
CA VAL A 255 0.77 4.44 11.65
C VAL A 255 -0.04 3.27 11.13
N LEU A 256 -1.29 3.13 11.56
CA LEU A 256 -2.16 2.04 11.13
C LEU A 256 -2.39 2.10 9.61
N HIS A 257 -2.68 3.30 9.08
CA HIS A 257 -2.85 3.49 7.64
C HIS A 257 -1.54 3.24 6.87
N ALA A 258 -0.39 3.73 7.36
CA ALA A 258 0.90 3.43 6.77
C ALA A 258 1.22 1.92 6.74
N LEU A 259 0.88 1.17 7.81
CA LEU A 259 1.06 -0.28 7.86
C LEU A 259 0.17 -0.99 6.83
N TYR A 260 -1.09 -0.60 6.71
CA TYR A 260 -1.97 -1.17 5.67
C TYR A 260 -1.40 -0.94 4.27
N GLU A 261 -0.87 0.24 3.98
CA GLU A 261 -0.23 0.51 2.69
C GLU A 261 1.01 -0.36 2.46
N VAL A 262 1.90 -0.50 3.46
CA VAL A 262 3.08 -1.37 3.35
C VAL A 262 2.69 -2.82 3.06
N ILE A 263 1.65 -3.33 3.73
CA ILE A 263 1.14 -4.69 3.54
C ILE A 263 0.50 -4.84 2.16
N GLU A 264 -0.27 -3.85 1.73
CA GLU A 264 -0.88 -3.78 0.40
C GLU A 264 0.21 -3.85 -0.68
N ARG A 265 1.25 -3.01 -0.59
CA ARG A 265 2.34 -2.96 -1.56
C ARG A 265 3.15 -4.25 -1.61
N ASP A 266 3.32 -4.96 -0.49
CA ASP A 266 3.94 -6.29 -0.51
C ASP A 266 3.08 -7.31 -1.29
N ALA A 267 1.77 -7.36 -1.00
CA ALA A 267 0.83 -8.26 -1.68
C ALA A 267 0.75 -7.95 -3.18
N VAL A 268 0.67 -6.67 -3.54
CA VAL A 268 0.68 -6.19 -4.93
C VAL A 268 1.98 -6.54 -5.63
N THR A 269 3.13 -6.40 -4.95
CA THR A 269 4.42 -6.82 -5.51
C THR A 269 4.43 -8.31 -5.83
N GLY A 270 3.88 -9.14 -4.94
CA GLY A 270 3.67 -10.58 -5.18
C GLY A 270 2.78 -10.85 -6.39
N PHE A 271 1.69 -10.10 -6.55
CA PHE A 271 0.77 -10.22 -7.68
C PHE A 271 1.37 -9.79 -9.03
N VAL A 272 2.13 -8.69 -9.05
CA VAL A 272 2.70 -8.12 -10.28
C VAL A 272 3.94 -8.89 -10.74
N THR A 273 4.83 -9.25 -9.81
CA THR A 273 6.13 -9.85 -10.13
C THR A 273 6.18 -11.36 -9.93
N GLY A 274 5.26 -11.91 -9.15
CA GLY A 274 5.23 -13.33 -8.82
C GLY A 274 4.38 -14.18 -9.77
N GLY A 275 4.25 -15.45 -9.38
CA GLY A 275 3.34 -16.40 -10.03
C GLY A 275 1.90 -16.36 -9.49
N ASP A 276 1.69 -15.71 -8.33
CA ASP A 276 0.37 -15.58 -7.73
C ASP A 276 -0.48 -14.59 -8.52
N ARG A 277 -1.61 -15.07 -9.05
CA ARG A 277 -2.57 -14.24 -9.79
C ARG A 277 -3.75 -13.79 -8.94
N GLY A 278 -3.74 -14.09 -7.64
CA GLY A 278 -4.89 -13.92 -6.75
C GLY A 278 -6.08 -14.79 -7.14
N VAL A 279 -7.06 -14.84 -6.25
CA VAL A 279 -8.32 -15.58 -6.45
C VAL A 279 -9.38 -14.60 -6.91
N ARG A 280 -10.03 -14.85 -8.05
CA ARG A 280 -11.17 -14.05 -8.51
C ARG A 280 -12.31 -14.16 -7.50
N ILE A 281 -12.88 -13.03 -7.12
CA ILE A 281 -13.97 -12.94 -6.13
C ILE A 281 -15.20 -12.27 -6.75
N ASP A 282 -16.36 -12.56 -6.19
CA ASP A 282 -17.57 -11.73 -6.38
C ASP A 282 -17.62 -10.68 -5.26
N PRO A 283 -17.44 -9.38 -5.55
CA PRO A 283 -17.56 -8.32 -4.54
C PRO A 283 -18.87 -8.34 -3.76
N ARG A 284 -19.99 -8.67 -4.42
CA ARG A 284 -21.33 -8.67 -3.79
C ARG A 284 -21.52 -9.81 -2.80
N SER A 285 -20.69 -10.85 -2.88
CA SER A 285 -20.71 -11.96 -1.91
C SER A 285 -20.36 -11.52 -0.49
N LEU A 286 -19.75 -10.33 -0.31
CA LEU A 286 -19.46 -9.76 0.99
C LEU A 286 -20.73 -9.32 1.74
N GLY A 287 -21.82 -8.98 1.03
CA GLY A 287 -23.07 -8.50 1.63
C GLY A 287 -22.96 -7.12 2.29
N SER A 288 -22.04 -6.27 1.80
CA SER A 288 -21.86 -4.91 2.30
C SER A 288 -22.62 -3.90 1.43
N PRO A 289 -23.52 -3.07 2.00
CA PRO A 289 -24.22 -2.04 1.26
C PRO A 289 -23.28 -1.07 0.53
N VAL A 290 -22.15 -0.70 1.15
CA VAL A 290 -21.16 0.20 0.55
C VAL A 290 -20.53 -0.41 -0.71
N VAL A 291 -20.15 -1.69 -0.65
CA VAL A 291 -19.56 -2.39 -1.80
C VAL A 291 -20.60 -2.63 -2.88
N ASP A 292 -21.83 -3.00 -2.50
CA ASP A 292 -22.93 -3.23 -3.42
C ASP A 292 -23.27 -1.96 -4.20
N ASP A 293 -23.35 -0.81 -3.53
CA ASP A 293 -23.61 0.49 -4.16
C ASP A 293 -22.49 0.89 -5.14
N LEU A 294 -21.22 0.66 -4.80
CA LEU A 294 -20.09 0.88 -5.71
C LEU A 294 -20.18 -0.03 -6.95
N CYS A 295 -20.56 -1.30 -6.77
CA CYS A 295 -20.72 -2.23 -7.88
C CYS A 295 -21.87 -1.81 -8.80
N VAL A 296 -23.02 -1.43 -8.23
CA VAL A 296 -24.17 -0.91 -8.99
C VAL A 296 -23.81 0.36 -9.75
N THR A 297 -23.03 1.25 -9.13
CA THR A 297 -22.57 2.50 -9.75
C THR A 297 -21.69 2.22 -10.97
N MET A 298 -20.69 1.34 -10.85
CA MET A 298 -19.83 0.94 -11.97
C MET A 298 -20.61 0.23 -13.08
N GLU A 299 -21.53 -0.67 -12.73
CA GLU A 299 -22.37 -1.39 -13.68
C GLU A 299 -23.26 -0.44 -14.50
N ARG A 300 -23.92 0.52 -13.84
CA ARG A 300 -24.75 1.54 -14.50
C ARG A 300 -23.95 2.42 -15.47
N ALA A 301 -22.67 2.66 -15.19
CA ALA A 301 -21.76 3.39 -16.05
C ALA A 301 -21.20 2.55 -17.22
N GLY A 302 -21.62 1.29 -17.38
CA GLY A 302 -21.11 0.39 -18.42
C GLY A 302 -19.67 -0.07 -18.18
N VAL A 303 -19.17 0.03 -16.95
CA VAL A 303 -17.81 -0.35 -16.58
C VAL A 303 -17.81 -1.81 -16.11
N ARG A 304 -16.94 -2.62 -16.72
CA ARG A 304 -16.72 -4.00 -16.32
C ARG A 304 -15.71 -4.05 -15.17
N LEU A 305 -16.14 -4.64 -14.07
CA LEU A 305 -15.35 -4.85 -12.85
C LEU A 305 -14.89 -6.31 -12.74
N GLU A 306 -13.61 -6.49 -12.46
CA GLU A 306 -13.04 -7.74 -11.97
C GLU A 306 -12.33 -7.46 -10.64
N ALA A 307 -12.67 -8.19 -9.59
CA ALA A 307 -11.98 -8.12 -8.30
C ALA A 307 -11.27 -9.43 -8.00
N ARG A 308 -10.12 -9.35 -7.34
CA ARG A 308 -9.35 -10.50 -6.87
C ARG A 308 -8.89 -10.30 -5.44
N SER A 309 -8.91 -11.37 -4.67
CA SER A 309 -8.24 -11.47 -3.36
C SER A 309 -6.77 -11.86 -3.59
N LEU A 310 -5.86 -11.11 -2.98
CA LEU A 310 -4.42 -11.33 -3.05
C LEU A 310 -3.93 -12.07 -1.81
N THR A 311 -2.94 -12.94 -1.98
CA THR A 311 -2.25 -13.56 -0.84
C THR A 311 -1.45 -12.50 -0.11
N SER A 312 -1.75 -12.30 1.17
CA SER A 312 -0.97 -11.43 2.07
C SER A 312 -0.30 -12.28 3.16
N PRO A 313 1.02 -12.15 3.39
CA PRO A 313 1.71 -12.91 4.44
C PRO A 313 1.24 -12.55 5.85
N THR A 314 0.54 -11.42 6.02
CA THR A 314 -0.07 -10.99 7.29
C THR A 314 -1.46 -11.60 7.54
N GLY A 315 -2.04 -12.25 6.52
CA GLY A 315 -3.42 -12.72 6.53
C GLY A 315 -4.47 -11.61 6.47
N LEU A 316 -4.08 -10.34 6.25
CA LEU A 316 -5.03 -9.25 6.07
C LEU A 316 -5.68 -9.31 4.67
N PRO A 317 -6.99 -9.01 4.55
CA PRO A 317 -7.67 -8.77 3.29
C PRO A 317 -6.89 -7.76 2.44
N CYS A 318 -6.43 -8.22 1.28
CA CYS A 318 -5.79 -7.40 0.27
C CYS A 318 -6.51 -7.68 -1.05
N PHE A 319 -7.07 -6.66 -1.67
CA PHE A 319 -7.82 -6.79 -2.91
C PHE A 319 -7.20 -5.97 -4.03
N VAL A 320 -7.34 -6.47 -5.26
CA VAL A 320 -7.17 -5.67 -6.48
C VAL A 320 -8.49 -5.60 -7.21
N ALA A 321 -8.88 -4.39 -7.60
CA ALA A 321 -9.99 -4.14 -8.51
C ALA A 321 -9.43 -3.70 -9.86
N ARG A 322 -9.94 -4.32 -10.92
CA ARG A 322 -9.64 -3.97 -12.31
C ARG A 322 -10.91 -3.51 -12.98
N ILE A 323 -10.90 -2.29 -13.50
CA ILE A 323 -12.01 -1.74 -14.26
C ILE A 323 -11.64 -1.55 -15.73
N THR A 324 -12.56 -1.86 -16.63
CA THR A 324 -12.42 -1.66 -18.08
C THR A 324 -13.73 -1.15 -18.67
N CYS A 325 -13.67 -0.42 -19.78
CA CYS A 325 -14.86 -0.07 -20.56
C CYS A 325 -14.56 -0.17 -22.06
N ASP A 326 -15.60 -0.18 -22.88
CA ASP A 326 -15.42 -0.30 -24.33
C ASP A 326 -14.91 1.00 -24.97
N ASP A 327 -15.32 2.16 -24.44
CA ASP A 327 -14.92 3.48 -24.95
C ASP A 327 -13.48 3.86 -24.58
N TYR A 328 -12.91 3.16 -23.60
CA TYR A 328 -11.57 3.38 -23.09
C TYR A 328 -10.90 2.01 -22.77
N PRO A 329 -10.21 1.41 -23.75
CA PRO A 329 -9.70 0.04 -23.65
C PRO A 329 -8.66 -0.25 -22.55
N PRO A 330 -7.75 0.67 -22.16
CA PRO A 330 -6.78 0.37 -21.11
C PRO A 330 -7.45 0.08 -19.76
N PRO A 331 -7.02 -0.98 -19.04
CA PRO A 331 -7.53 -1.26 -17.70
C PRO A 331 -6.97 -0.28 -16.67
N PHE A 332 -7.80 0.08 -15.69
CA PHE A 332 -7.35 0.78 -14.49
C PHE A 332 -7.41 -0.15 -13.28
N LEU A 333 -6.39 -0.08 -12.44
CA LEU A 333 -6.26 -0.89 -11.24
C LEU A 333 -6.40 -0.01 -10.01
N GLY A 334 -6.99 -0.58 -8.97
CA GLY A 334 -6.98 -0.04 -7.62
C GLY A 334 -6.71 -1.16 -6.63
N PHE A 335 -6.10 -0.80 -5.51
CA PHE A 335 -5.67 -1.73 -4.49
C PHE A 335 -6.25 -1.34 -3.14
N GLY A 336 -6.35 -2.30 -2.23
CA GLY A 336 -6.89 -2.04 -0.91
C GLY A 336 -6.52 -3.09 0.11
N CYS A 337 -5.90 -2.66 1.20
CA CYS A 337 -5.67 -3.46 2.41
C CYS A 337 -6.32 -2.81 3.64
N HIS A 338 -6.93 -3.64 4.49
CA HIS A 338 -7.46 -3.25 5.80
C HIS A 338 -7.77 -4.49 6.64
N LEU A 339 -7.90 -4.35 7.97
CA LEU A 339 -8.47 -5.40 8.84
C LEU A 339 -9.94 -5.72 8.51
N SER A 340 -10.65 -4.80 7.85
CA SER A 340 -12.05 -4.98 7.47
C SER A 340 -12.12 -5.30 5.99
N SER A 341 -12.71 -6.44 5.63
CA SER A 341 -12.87 -6.81 4.22
C SER A 341 -13.69 -5.78 3.43
N GLU A 342 -14.66 -5.13 4.07
CA GLU A 342 -15.45 -4.04 3.46
C GLU A 342 -14.57 -2.83 3.13
N ILE A 343 -13.75 -2.38 4.08
CA ILE A 343 -12.89 -1.20 3.89
C ILE A 343 -11.80 -1.53 2.86
N ALA A 344 -11.18 -2.70 2.95
CA ALA A 344 -10.18 -3.13 1.97
C ALA A 344 -10.75 -3.18 0.54
N LEU A 345 -11.94 -3.75 0.36
CA LEU A 345 -12.55 -3.88 -0.96
C LEU A 345 -13.07 -2.54 -1.51
N SER A 346 -13.72 -1.73 -0.67
CA SER A 346 -14.17 -0.39 -1.08
C SER A 346 -13.01 0.54 -1.46
N ARG A 347 -11.86 0.44 -0.77
CA ARG A 347 -10.62 1.13 -1.17
C ARG A 347 -10.15 0.70 -2.56
N ALA A 348 -10.06 -0.61 -2.82
CA ALA A 348 -9.66 -1.10 -4.14
C ALA A 348 -10.57 -0.59 -5.26
N LEU A 349 -11.90 -0.62 -5.05
CA LEU A 349 -12.89 -0.13 -6.01
C LEU A 349 -12.78 1.38 -6.25
N THR A 350 -12.71 2.17 -5.18
CA THR A 350 -12.62 3.64 -5.28
C THR A 350 -11.28 4.09 -5.85
N GLU A 351 -10.18 3.38 -5.57
CA GLU A 351 -8.88 3.65 -6.15
C GLU A 351 -8.83 3.34 -7.66
N ALA A 352 -9.50 2.28 -8.11
CA ALA A 352 -9.59 1.98 -9.54
C ALA A 352 -10.34 3.09 -10.31
N ALA A 353 -11.40 3.64 -9.71
CA ALA A 353 -12.11 4.79 -10.24
C ALA A 353 -11.25 6.06 -10.24
N GLN A 354 -10.53 6.32 -9.15
CA GLN A 354 -9.58 7.43 -9.04
C GLN A 354 -8.46 7.34 -10.08
N ALA A 355 -7.91 6.15 -10.33
CA ALA A 355 -6.86 5.94 -11.33
C ALA A 355 -7.35 6.30 -12.74
N ARG A 356 -8.57 5.88 -13.09
CA ARG A 356 -9.23 6.26 -14.34
C ARG A 356 -9.43 7.77 -14.45
N LEU A 357 -9.95 8.39 -13.40
CA LEU A 357 -10.30 9.80 -13.45
C LEU A 357 -9.09 10.72 -13.37
N GLY A 358 -8.04 10.29 -12.68
CA GLY A 358 -6.70 10.92 -12.72
C GLY A 358 -6.17 10.96 -14.16
N TYR A 359 -6.33 9.87 -14.91
CA TYR A 359 -6.00 9.85 -16.34
C TYR A 359 -6.86 10.82 -17.15
N VAL A 360 -8.19 10.74 -17.03
CA VAL A 360 -9.14 11.58 -17.79
C VAL A 360 -8.88 13.07 -17.56
N SER A 361 -8.54 13.46 -16.32
CA SER A 361 -8.21 14.84 -15.99
C SER A 361 -6.94 15.36 -16.68
N GLY A 362 -6.01 14.47 -17.03
CA GLY A 362 -4.72 14.83 -17.63
C GLY A 362 -3.82 15.70 -16.75
N ALA A 363 -4.12 15.83 -15.46
CA ALA A 363 -3.52 16.86 -14.60
C ALA A 363 -2.26 16.42 -13.84
N ARG A 364 -1.89 15.13 -13.86
CA ARG A 364 -0.71 14.63 -13.15
C ARG A 364 0.57 14.75 -13.98
N ASP A 365 1.67 15.10 -13.32
CA ASP A 365 2.98 15.31 -13.93
C ASP A 365 3.62 14.02 -14.48
N ASP A 366 3.18 12.86 -13.99
CA ASP A 366 3.72 11.54 -14.29
C ASP A 366 2.94 10.79 -15.38
N LEU A 367 1.93 11.42 -15.99
CA LEU A 367 1.23 10.84 -17.14
C LEU A 367 2.14 10.86 -18.38
N ARG A 368 2.77 9.72 -18.69
CA ARG A 368 3.57 9.57 -19.90
C ARG A 368 2.82 8.86 -21.04
N PRO A 369 2.98 9.30 -22.30
CA PRO A 369 2.35 8.63 -23.45
C PRO A 369 2.84 7.20 -23.71
N ASP A 370 4.10 6.90 -23.40
CA ASP A 370 4.74 5.61 -23.74
C ASP A 370 4.36 4.44 -22.82
N ILE A 371 3.98 4.74 -21.57
CA ILE A 371 3.43 3.74 -20.63
C ILE A 371 2.09 3.18 -21.16
N GLN A 372 1.36 3.97 -21.95
CA GLN A 372 0.01 3.64 -22.42
C GLN A 372 0.01 2.66 -23.59
N ASP A 373 0.94 2.78 -24.53
CA ASP A 373 1.05 1.85 -25.67
C ASP A 373 1.36 0.42 -25.19
N ASP A 374 2.19 0.31 -24.15
CA ASP A 374 2.56 -0.96 -23.52
C ASP A 374 1.41 -1.60 -22.74
N LEU A 375 0.59 -0.81 -22.05
CA LEU A 375 -0.58 -1.28 -21.30
C LEU A 375 -1.76 -1.63 -22.22
N ALA A 376 -1.97 -0.85 -23.29
CA ALA A 376 -2.97 -1.13 -24.31
C ALA A 376 -2.63 -2.38 -25.14
N ALA A 377 -1.33 -2.64 -25.37
CA ALA A 377 -0.86 -3.87 -26.02
C ALA A 377 -0.94 -5.12 -25.10
N LYS A 378 -0.94 -4.94 -23.78
CA LYS A 378 -1.00 -6.01 -22.79
C LYS A 378 -2.45 -6.44 -22.51
N ARG A 379 -2.90 -7.40 -23.32
CA ARG A 379 -4.08 -8.27 -23.17
C ARG A 379 -5.43 -7.55 -23.03
N ARG A 380 -6.23 -7.61 -24.10
CA ARG A 380 -7.69 -7.60 -24.03
C ARG A 380 -8.15 -8.57 -22.94
N PRO A 381 -9.14 -8.22 -22.10
CA PRO A 381 -9.71 -9.16 -21.14
C PRO A 381 -10.14 -10.43 -21.87
N GLU A 382 -9.76 -11.60 -21.34
CA GLU A 382 -10.45 -12.82 -21.74
C GLU A 382 -11.88 -12.75 -21.22
N PRO A 383 -12.88 -13.16 -22.02
CA PRO A 383 -14.26 -13.17 -21.58
C PRO A 383 -14.40 -14.02 -20.31
N ALA A 384 -15.09 -13.47 -19.31
CA ALA A 384 -15.30 -14.15 -18.03
C ALA A 384 -16.11 -15.44 -18.24
N GLN A 385 -15.50 -16.60 -17.95
CA GLN A 385 -16.19 -17.90 -18.03
C GLN A 385 -16.46 -18.54 -16.65
N GLU A 386 -15.91 -18.02 -15.55
CA GLU A 386 -16.08 -18.62 -14.22
C GLU A 386 -16.61 -17.62 -13.19
N ALA A 387 -17.54 -18.08 -12.34
CA ALA A 387 -18.04 -17.30 -11.21
C ALA A 387 -16.91 -16.99 -10.22
N GLY A 388 -16.91 -15.80 -9.63
CA GLY A 388 -15.95 -15.43 -8.58
C GLY A 388 -16.23 -16.22 -7.30
N ALA A 389 -15.18 -16.51 -6.52
CA ALA A 389 -15.33 -17.11 -5.20
C ALA A 389 -16.01 -16.15 -4.22
N SER A 390 -16.68 -16.70 -3.21
CA SER A 390 -17.23 -15.91 -2.11
C SER A 390 -16.13 -15.40 -1.18
N ILE A 391 -16.33 -14.19 -0.64
CA ILE A 391 -15.41 -13.59 0.32
C ILE A 391 -15.78 -14.06 1.73
N SER A 392 -14.80 -14.55 2.49
CA SER A 392 -14.96 -14.72 3.94
C SER A 392 -14.77 -13.36 4.62
N PRO A 393 -15.81 -12.78 5.27
CA PRO A 393 -15.69 -11.47 5.88
C PRO A 393 -14.71 -11.48 7.06
N MET A 394 -13.89 -10.43 7.13
CA MET A 394 -13.10 -10.10 8.32
C MET A 394 -13.52 -8.71 8.78
N HIS A 395 -13.61 -8.53 10.10
CA HIS A 395 -14.02 -7.28 10.72
C HIS A 395 -12.85 -6.71 11.52
N ALA A 396 -12.72 -5.38 11.45
CA ALA A 396 -11.79 -4.65 12.31
C ALA A 396 -12.32 -4.65 13.76
N HIS A 397 -11.45 -4.33 14.72
CA HIS A 397 -11.82 -4.25 16.14
C HIS A 397 -12.69 -3.00 16.42
N GLU A 398 -13.09 -2.80 17.67
CA GLU A 398 -13.88 -1.62 18.08
C GLU A 398 -13.01 -0.37 18.29
N SER A 399 -11.71 -0.53 18.57
CA SER A 399 -10.77 0.57 18.85
C SER A 399 -9.58 0.60 17.88
N LEU A 400 -9.01 1.78 17.63
CA LEU A 400 -7.79 1.90 16.81
C LEU A 400 -6.58 1.29 17.53
N VAL A 401 -6.61 1.27 18.87
CA VAL A 401 -5.57 0.64 19.69
C VAL A 401 -5.48 -0.86 19.38
N ASP A 402 -6.62 -1.57 19.41
CA ASP A 402 -6.66 -3.01 19.17
C ASP A 402 -6.27 -3.35 17.72
N ASP A 403 -6.70 -2.53 16.76
CA ASP A 403 -6.28 -2.63 15.36
C ASP A 403 -4.77 -2.47 15.21
N LEU A 404 -4.19 -1.43 15.81
CA LEU A 404 -2.76 -1.17 15.74
C LEU A 404 -1.97 -2.33 16.33
N GLU A 405 -2.36 -2.83 17.49
CA GLU A 405 -1.69 -3.96 18.12
C GLU A 405 -1.74 -5.23 17.27
N ASP A 406 -2.88 -5.55 16.67
CA ASP A 406 -3.03 -6.73 15.80
C ASP A 406 -2.18 -6.59 14.54
N VAL A 407 -2.27 -5.45 13.85
CA VAL A 407 -1.54 -5.22 12.59
C VAL A 407 -0.02 -5.18 12.81
N VAL A 408 0.45 -4.55 13.89
CA VAL A 408 1.89 -4.55 14.25
C VAL A 408 2.39 -5.97 14.50
N LYS A 409 1.64 -6.78 15.27
CA LYS A 409 2.00 -8.18 15.54
C LYS A 409 2.07 -9.00 14.26
N ARG A 410 1.07 -8.87 13.38
CA ARG A 410 1.04 -9.57 12.08
C ARG A 410 2.18 -9.16 11.17
N ALA A 411 2.45 -7.87 11.05
CA ALA A 411 3.52 -7.34 10.22
C ALA A 411 4.90 -7.79 10.73
N ALA A 412 5.13 -7.76 12.04
CA ALA A 412 6.39 -8.21 12.63
C ALA A 412 6.67 -9.69 12.35
N VAL A 413 5.65 -10.54 12.45
CA VAL A 413 5.75 -11.97 12.13
C VAL A 413 5.96 -12.18 10.62
N ALA A 414 5.17 -11.52 9.79
CA ALA A 414 5.20 -11.71 8.34
C ALA A 414 6.52 -11.27 7.70
N PHE A 415 7.12 -10.17 8.20
CA PHE A 415 8.31 -9.58 7.61
C PHE A 415 9.60 -9.88 8.38
N SER A 416 9.52 -10.70 9.44
CA SER A 416 10.65 -11.16 10.27
C SER A 416 11.39 -10.08 11.07
N TYR A 417 10.94 -8.83 11.01
CA TYR A 417 11.50 -7.69 11.73
C TYR A 417 10.39 -6.82 12.31
N ALA A 418 10.67 -6.14 13.43
CA ALA A 418 9.75 -5.14 13.96
C ALA A 418 9.54 -4.01 12.93
N PRO A 419 8.29 -3.64 12.60
CA PRO A 419 8.03 -2.42 11.85
C PRO A 419 8.57 -1.21 12.62
N LEU A 420 9.16 -0.27 11.90
CA LEU A 420 9.76 0.95 12.43
C LEU A 420 8.94 2.16 12.00
N VAL A 421 8.84 3.17 12.87
CA VAL A 421 8.18 4.44 12.54
C VAL A 421 9.12 5.62 12.74
N VAL A 422 9.10 6.53 11.78
CA VAL A 422 9.66 7.88 11.89
C VAL A 422 8.51 8.86 11.97
N ASN A 423 8.48 9.67 13.03
CA ASN A 423 7.50 10.73 13.17
C ASN A 423 7.92 11.96 12.35
N LEU A 424 7.12 12.32 11.35
CA LEU A 424 7.33 13.48 10.49
C LEU A 424 6.47 14.68 10.90
N THR A 425 5.62 14.52 11.91
CA THR A 425 4.71 15.56 12.40
C THR A 425 5.47 16.83 12.74
N ARG A 426 4.93 17.97 12.28
CA ARG A 426 5.45 19.29 12.63
C ARG A 426 4.41 20.04 13.44
N GLU A 427 4.85 20.66 14.54
CA GLU A 427 3.97 21.38 15.47
C GLU A 427 3.17 22.48 14.76
N ASP A 428 3.80 23.11 13.77
CA ASP A 428 3.23 24.22 13.04
C ASP A 428 2.14 23.78 12.01
N THR A 429 2.04 22.50 11.64
CA THR A 429 0.93 21.97 10.81
C THR A 429 -0.19 21.36 11.64
N GLY A 430 0.14 20.77 12.80
CA GLY A 430 -0.83 20.13 13.68
C GLY A 430 -1.44 18.84 13.14
N VAL A 431 -0.94 18.31 12.02
CA VAL A 431 -1.39 17.04 11.42
C VAL A 431 -0.35 15.96 11.71
N PRO A 432 -0.72 14.88 12.41
CA PRO A 432 0.12 13.70 12.53
C PRO A 432 0.50 13.13 11.15
N VAL A 433 1.80 13.05 10.88
CA VAL A 433 2.35 12.40 9.68
C VAL A 433 3.50 11.51 10.10
N VAL A 434 3.54 10.31 9.55
CA VAL A 434 4.55 9.30 9.86
C VAL A 434 5.06 8.63 8.59
N ARG A 435 6.25 8.06 8.71
CA ARG A 435 6.79 7.09 7.76
C ARG A 435 6.99 5.77 8.48
N VAL A 436 6.29 4.73 8.05
CA VAL A 436 6.49 3.36 8.52
C VAL A 436 7.35 2.59 7.53
N LEU A 437 8.32 1.85 8.06
CA LEU A 437 9.20 0.95 7.34
C LEU A 437 9.01 -0.45 7.94
N ALA A 438 8.70 -1.44 7.11
CA ALA A 438 8.72 -2.84 7.53
C ALA A 438 9.86 -3.56 6.80
N PRO A 439 11.07 -3.64 7.39
CA PRO A 439 12.15 -4.42 6.82
C PRO A 439 11.68 -5.85 6.50
N GLY A 440 11.98 -6.35 5.32
CA GLY A 440 11.50 -7.65 4.82
C GLY A 440 10.25 -7.58 3.95
N SER A 441 9.48 -6.48 4.02
CA SER A 441 8.40 -6.23 3.05
C SER A 441 8.96 -5.87 1.67
N ARG A 442 8.24 -6.28 0.62
CA ARG A 442 8.62 -6.00 -0.76
C ARG A 442 7.85 -4.79 -1.27
N VAL A 443 8.51 -4.05 -2.16
CA VAL A 443 7.87 -3.01 -2.96
C VAL A 443 8.41 -3.12 -4.38
N CYS A 444 7.53 -3.32 -5.34
CA CYS A 444 7.88 -3.21 -6.74
C CYS A 444 8.06 -1.73 -7.06
N PRO A 445 9.11 -1.33 -7.80
CA PRO A 445 9.17 -0.03 -8.41
C PRO A 445 8.02 0.09 -9.41
N GLU A 446 6.88 0.62 -8.96
CA GLU A 446 5.92 1.17 -9.90
C GLU A 446 6.65 2.30 -10.61
N VAL A 447 6.75 2.17 -11.94
CA VAL A 447 7.34 3.19 -12.78
C VAL A 447 6.48 4.44 -12.58
N PHE A 448 6.99 5.40 -11.83
CA PHE A 448 6.49 6.77 -11.86
C PHE A 448 6.62 7.31 -13.29
#